data_AF-A0A3B8HWV2-F1
#
_entry.id   AF-A0A3B8HWV2-F1
#
_cell.length_a   1.000
_cell.length_b   1.000
_cell.length_c   1.000
_cell.angle_alpha   90.00
_cell.angle_beta   90.00
_cell.angle_gamma   90.00
#
_symmetry.space_group_name_H-M   'P 1'
#
loop_
_entity.id
_entity.type
_entity.pdbx_description
1 polymer ?
#
loop_
_entity_poly.entity_id
_entity_poly.type
_entity_poly.pdbx_seq_one_letter_code
_entity_poly.pdbx_strand_id
1 'polypeptide(L)' 'AREEAEKQTILRAIKACGGNKTQAAQLLGLSRSALYYKMEQYNLSPSPRDSAIS' A
#
# COMPACT_ATOMS: atom_id res chain seq x y z
N ALA A 1 -16.94 -0.38 -6.30
CA ALA A 1 -16.37 -0.23 -7.67
C ALA A 1 -15.12 0.65 -7.67
N ARG A 2 -15.19 1.91 -7.22
CA ARG A 2 -14.04 2.83 -7.20
C ARG A 2 -12.98 2.46 -6.15
N GLU A 3 -13.41 2.11 -4.95
CA GLU A 3 -12.51 1.74 -3.83
C GLU A 3 -11.71 0.46 -4.13
N GLU A 4 -12.34 -0.57 -4.68
CA GLU A 4 -11.65 -1.80 -5.06
C GLU A 4 -10.62 -1.55 -6.18
N ALA A 5 -10.96 -0.73 -7.17
CA ALA A 5 -10.00 -0.35 -8.22
C ALA A 5 -8.79 0.40 -7.64
N GLU A 6 -9.03 1.31 -6.68
CA GLU A 6 -7.97 2.03 -5.98
C GLU A 6 -7.10 1.08 -5.14
N LYS A 7 -7.70 0.18 -4.36
CA LYS A 7 -7.01 -0.86 -3.61
C LYS A 7 -6.12 -1.72 -4.51
N GLN A 8 -6.64 -2.19 -5.63
CA GLN A 8 -5.88 -2.99 -6.59
C GLN A 8 -4.73 -2.20 -7.23
N THR A 9 -4.92 -0.90 -7.45
CA THR A 9 -3.86 -0.02 -7.98
C THR A 9 -2.72 0.13 -6.97
N ILE A 10 -3.05 0.33 -5.69
CA ILE A 10 -2.07 0.40 -4.60
C ILE A 10 -1.29 -0.91 -4.48
N LEU A 11 -1.98 -2.06 -4.50
CA LEU A 11 -1.35 -3.38 -4.43
C LEU A 11 -0.40 -3.62 -5.62
N ARG A 12 -0.81 -3.27 -6.84
CA ARG A 12 0.02 -3.40 -8.03
C ARG A 12 1.27 -2.53 -7.96
N ALA A 13 1.13 -1.27 -7.51
CA ALA A 13 2.27 -0.38 -7.34
C ALA A 13 3.27 -0.90 -6.30
N ILE A 14 2.78 -1.37 -5.14
CA ILE A 14 3.63 -1.98 -4.11
C ILE A 14 4.37 -3.20 -4.66
N LYS A 15 3.67 -4.09 -5.39
CA LYS A 15 4.26 -5.28 -6.00
C LYS A 15 5.31 -4.91 -7.07
N ALA A 16 5.00 -3.94 -7.94
CA ALA A 16 5.92 -3.46 -8.98
C ALA A 16 7.18 -2.83 -8.39
N CYS A 17 7.08 -2.21 -7.22
CA CYS A 17 8.21 -1.66 -6.47
C CYS A 17 8.87 -2.66 -5.51
N GLY A 18 8.58 -3.97 -5.61
CA GLY A 18 9.21 -4.99 -4.76
C GLY A 18 8.92 -4.82 -3.26
N GLY A 19 7.76 -4.27 -2.90
CA GLY A 19 7.39 -3.98 -1.52
C GLY A 19 7.85 -2.60 -1.01
N ASN A 20 8.63 -1.84 -1.79
CA ASN A 20 9.07 -0.51 -1.39
C ASN A 20 7.91 0.49 -1.46
N LYS A 21 7.34 0.79 -0.29
CA LYS A 21 6.19 1.70 -0.15
C LYS A 21 6.52 3.15 -0.53
N THR A 22 7.77 3.58 -0.34
CA THR A 22 8.19 4.93 -0.75
C THR A 22 8.20 5.06 -2.27
N GLN A 23 8.75 4.06 -2.97
CA GLN A 23 8.73 4.03 -4.43
C GLN A 23 7.31 3.85 -4.98
N ALA A 24 6.48 3.03 -4.34
CA ALA A 24 5.08 2.87 -4.73
C ALA A 24 4.29 4.18 -4.59
N ALA A 25 4.54 4.97 -3.53
CA ALA A 25 3.92 6.28 -3.36
C ALA A 25 4.34 7.24 -4.50
N GLN A 26 5.63 7.28 -4.83
CA GLN A 26 6.15 8.07 -5.94
C GLN A 26 5.55 7.64 -7.28
N LEU A 27 5.44 6.33 -7.53
CA LEU A 27 4.85 5.76 -8.75
C LEU A 27 3.37 6.15 -8.90
N LEU A 28 2.64 6.25 -7.79
CA LEU A 28 1.24 6.65 -7.75
C LEU A 28 1.03 8.17 -7.73
N GLY A 29 2.10 8.97 -7.69
CA GLY A 29 2.00 10.43 -7.53
C GLY A 29 1.44 10.84 -6.16
N LEU A 30 1.60 10.00 -5.15
CA LEU A 30 1.12 10.21 -3.78
C LEU A 30 2.27 10.62 -2.86
N SER A 31 1.94 11.39 -1.82
CA SER A 31 2.83 11.49 -0.67
C SER A 31 2.89 10.15 0.07
N ARG A 32 3.98 9.89 0.79
CA ARG A 32 4.09 8.68 1.63
C ARG A 32 2.92 8.57 2.60
N SER A 33 2.59 9.66 3.30
CA SER A 33 1.49 9.70 4.26
C SER A 33 0.13 9.37 3.63
N ALA A 34 -0.12 9.86 2.41
CA ALA A 34 -1.35 9.54 1.68
C ALA A 34 -1.43 8.05 1.30
N LEU A 35 -0.30 7.45 0.89
CA LEU A 35 -0.24 6.01 0.65
C LEU A 35 -0.51 5.22 1.93
N TYR A 36 0.14 5.56 3.05
CA TYR A 36 -0.07 4.88 4.33
C TYR A 36 -1.51 5.00 4.81
N TYR A 37 -2.12 6.19 4.73
CA TYR A 37 -3.53 6.38 5.07
C TYR A 37 -4.43 5.47 4.24
N LYS A 38 -4.27 5.43 2.92
CA LYS A 38 -5.06 4.55 2.04
C LYS A 38 -4.81 3.08 2.33
N MET A 39 -3.57 2.69 2.63
CA MET A 39 -3.26 1.33 3.04
C MET A 39 -3.98 0.95 4.33
N GLU A 40 -4.06 1.83 5.34
CA GLU A 40 -4.83 1.57 6.55
C GLU A 40 -6.33 1.47 6.27
N GLN A 41 -6.89 2.37 5.45
CA GLN A 41 -8.30 2.32 5.05
C GLN A 41 -8.67 0.99 4.40
N TYR A 42 -7.74 0.38 3.65
CA TYR A 42 -7.95 -0.89 2.96
C TYR A 42 -7.38 -2.12 3.69
N ASN A 43 -6.90 -1.96 4.93
CA ASN A 43 -6.23 -3.01 5.72
C ASN A 43 -5.07 -3.70 4.95
N LEU A 44 -4.25 -2.91 4.26
CA LEU A 44 -3.07 -3.33 3.49
C LEU A 44 -1.75 -3.09 4.24
N SER A 45 -1.78 -2.44 5.40
CA SER A 45 -0.60 -2.31 6.25
C SER A 45 -0.28 -3.69 6.85
N PRO A 46 0.98 -4.18 6.75
CA PRO A 46 1.39 -5.31 7.57
C PRO A 46 1.27 -4.82 9.02
N SER A 47 0.37 -5.43 9.77
CA SER A 47 0.35 -5.18 11.20
C SER A 47 1.69 -5.65 11.75
N PRO A 48 2.32 -4.95 12.71
CA PRO A 48 3.44 -5.51 13.47
C PRO A 48 3.13 -6.90 14.06
N ARG A 49 1.84 -7.25 14.17
CA ARG A 49 1.38 -8.59 14.58
C ARG A 49 1.60 -9.68 13.52
N ASP A 50 1.62 -9.34 12.23
CA ASP A 50 1.79 -10.32 11.14
C ASP A 50 3.25 -10.75 10.97
N SER A 51 4.21 -9.95 11.45
CA SER A 51 5.64 -10.29 11.45
C SER A 51 6.09 -11.09 12.70
N ALA A 52 5.19 -11.32 13.67
CA ALA A 52 5.48 -12.08 14.88
C ALA A 52 5.15 -13.58 14.79
N ILE A 53 4.72 -14.07 13.62
CA ILE A 53 4.47 -15.48 13.34
C ILE A 53 5.22 -15.87 12.06
N SER A 54 6.53 -16.02 12.17
CA SER A 54 7.37 -16.79 11.25
C SER A 54 8.61 -17.28 12.00
#